data_AF-A0A090YLN1-F1
#
_entry.id   AF-A0A090YLN1-F1
#
_cell.length_a   1.000
_cell.length_b   1.000
_cell.length_c   1.000
_cell.angle_alpha   90.00
_cell.angle_beta   90.00
_cell.angle_gamma   90.00
#
_symmetry.space_group_name_H-M   'P 1'
#
loop_
_entity.id
_entity.type
_entity.pdbx_description
1 polymer ?
#
loop_
_entity_poly.entity_id
_entity_poly.type
_entity_poly.pdbx_seq_one_letter_code
_entity_poly.pdbx_strand_id
1 'polypeptide(L)' 'MKENHDDTTEVFAIWEYDSYEDYVKIETNSRNDEMHVRRINDWYEQHGGKEYVFKEYILEIRNEALQSTVQ' A
#
# COMPACT_ATOMS: atom_id res chain seq x y z
N MET A 1 -15.46 -0.37 10.71
CA MET A 1 -14.15 0.12 11.18
C MET A 1 -14.24 0.26 12.68
N LYS A 2 -13.36 -0.41 13.41
CA LYS A 2 -13.31 -0.27 14.87
C LYS A 2 -12.63 1.08 15.15
N GLU A 3 -13.13 1.86 16.09
CA GLU A 3 -12.36 3.02 16.57
C GLU A 3 -11.05 2.49 17.16
N ASN A 4 -9.94 2.93 16.59
CA ASN A 4 -8.65 2.81 17.27
C ASN A 4 -8.64 3.94 18.30
N HIS A 5 -8.58 3.59 19.58
CA HIS A 5 -8.69 4.54 20.71
C HIS A 5 -7.45 5.44 20.89
N ASP A 6 -6.58 5.51 19.87
CA ASP A 6 -5.16 5.85 19.98
C ASP A 6 -4.77 6.99 19.02
N ASP A 7 -5.74 7.76 18.49
CA ASP A 7 -5.56 8.78 17.43
C ASP A 7 -4.92 8.25 16.13
N THR A 8 -4.93 6.93 15.92
CA THR A 8 -4.41 6.29 14.70
C THR A 8 -5.50 6.06 13.66
N THR A 9 -5.15 6.14 12.38
CA THR A 9 -6.05 5.83 11.26
C THR A 9 -5.56 4.59 10.52
N GLU A 10 -6.44 3.62 10.35
CA GLU A 10 -6.16 2.47 9.49
C GLU A 10 -6.59 2.76 8.05
N VAL A 11 -5.67 2.54 7.11
CA VAL A 11 -5.92 2.66 5.67
C VAL A 11 -5.77 1.28 5.06
N PHE A 12 -6.83 0.79 4.41
CA PHE A 12 -6.77 -0.45 3.63
C PHE A 12 -7.05 -0.17 2.16
N ALA A 13 -6.35 -0.91 1.31
CA ALA A 13 -6.60 -0.98 -0.12
C ALA A 13 -6.77 -2.45 -0.47
N ILE A 14 -7.84 -2.75 -1.22
CA ILE A 14 -8.17 -4.10 -1.63
C ILE A 14 -8.22 -4.09 -3.15
N TRP A 15 -7.62 -5.12 -3.74
CA TRP A 15 -7.67 -5.35 -5.17
C TRP A 15 -8.24 -6.73 -5.44
N GLU A 16 -9.08 -6.81 -6.45
CA GLU A 16 -9.66 -8.04 -6.96
C GLU A 16 -9.13 -8.28 -8.37
N TYR A 17 -8.83 -9.53 -8.68
CA TYR A 17 -8.27 -9.94 -9.95
C TYR A 17 -8.73 -11.37 -10.26
N ASP A 18 -8.89 -11.66 -11.55
CA ASP A 18 -9.35 -12.98 -12.02
C ASP A 18 -8.28 -14.07 -11.83
N SER A 19 -6.99 -13.68 -11.82
CA SER A 19 -5.86 -14.59 -11.63
C SER A 19 -4.69 -13.93 -10.91
N TYR A 20 -3.78 -14.74 -10.36
CA TYR A 20 -2.55 -14.21 -9.75
C TYR A 20 -1.62 -13.57 -10.80
N GLU A 21 -1.60 -14.10 -12.01
CA GLU A 21 -0.85 -13.56 -13.15
C GLU A 21 -1.32 -12.15 -13.51
N ASP A 22 -2.63 -11.90 -13.46
CA ASP A 22 -3.20 -10.56 -13.70
C ASP A 22 -2.77 -9.58 -12.62
N TYR A 23 -2.77 -10.00 -11.35
CA TYR A 23 -2.22 -9.20 -10.25
C TYR A 23 -0.76 -8.81 -10.53
N VAL A 24 0.10 -9.78 -10.84
CA VAL A 24 1.53 -9.53 -11.10
C VAL A 24 1.70 -8.55 -12.27
N LYS A 25 0.89 -8.67 -13.32
CA LYS A 25 0.92 -7.79 -14.48
C LYS A 25 0.53 -6.35 -14.11
N ILE A 26 -0.54 -6.16 -13.35
CA ILE A 26 -0.98 -4.84 -12.87
C ILE A 26 0.10 -4.21 -12.00
N GLU A 27 0.64 -4.98 -11.06
CA GLU A 27 1.66 -4.53 -10.11
C GLU A 27 2.96 -4.12 -10.82
N THR A 28 3.40 -4.94 -11.79
CA THR A 28 4.56 -4.62 -12.63
C THR A 28 4.33 -3.35 -13.43
N ASN A 29 3.17 -3.18 -14.05
CA ASN A 29 2.85 -1.97 -14.82
C ASN A 29 2.84 -0.72 -13.93
N SER A 30 2.25 -0.80 -12.73
CA SER A 30 2.23 0.32 -11.79
C SER A 30 3.62 0.69 -11.28
N ARG A 31 4.50 -0.30 -11.07
CA ARG A 31 5.89 -0.06 -10.66
C ARG A 31 6.75 0.53 -11.76
N ASN A 32 6.40 0.29 -13.02
CA ASN A 32 7.12 0.82 -14.18
C ASN A 32 6.60 2.18 -14.66
N ASP A 33 5.53 2.71 -14.07
CA ASP A 33 5.10 4.09 -14.33
C ASP A 33 6.08 5.08 -13.65
N GLU A 34 7.03 5.58 -14.45
CA GLU A 34 8.07 6.49 -13.98
C GLU A 34 7.51 7.79 -13.36
N MET A 35 6.41 8.34 -13.89
CA MET A 35 5.81 9.55 -13.35
C MET A 35 5.18 9.29 -11.98
N HIS A 36 4.49 8.17 -11.84
CA HIS A 36 3.92 7.74 -10.58
C HIS A 36 5.02 7.49 -9.53
N VAL A 37 6.04 6.72 -9.88
CA VAL A 37 7.18 6.41 -9.00
C VAL A 37 7.88 7.69 -8.56
N ARG A 38 8.14 8.61 -9.49
CA ARG A 38 8.76 9.90 -9.17
C ARG A 38 7.93 10.69 -8.17
N ARG A 39 6.61 10.79 -8.37
CA ARG A 39 5.72 11.51 -7.45
C ARG A 39 5.78 10.93 -6.02
N ILE A 40 5.87 9.61 -5.89
CA ILE A 40 6.00 8.94 -4.59
C ILE A 40 7.34 9.26 -3.94
N ASN A 41 8.44 9.18 -4.70
CA ASN A 41 9.78 9.47 -4.20
C ASN A 41 9.89 10.94 -3.75
N ASP A 42 9.44 11.88 -4.58
CA ASP A 42 9.42 13.31 -4.27
C ASP A 42 8.61 13.59 -2.99
N TRP A 43 7.48 12.88 -2.79
CA TRP A 43 6.70 12.99 -1.56
C TRP A 43 7.48 12.50 -0.34
N TYR A 44 8.14 11.34 -0.40
CA TYR A 44 8.96 10.86 0.70
C TYR A 44 10.10 11.82 1.03
N GLU A 45 10.80 12.35 0.02
CA GLU A 45 11.89 13.31 0.22
C GLU A 45 11.42 14.58 0.94
N GLN A 46 10.24 15.10 0.58
CA GLN A 46 9.65 16.27 1.23
C GLN A 46 9.27 16.04 2.70
N HIS A 47 9.09 14.77 3.12
CA HIS A 47 8.64 14.40 4.46
C HIS A 47 9.75 13.75 5.30
N GLY A 48 11.02 14.05 5.01
CA GLY A 48 12.16 13.56 5.80
C GLY A 48 12.74 12.22 5.34
N GLY A 49 12.29 11.73 4.18
CA GLY A 49 12.74 10.48 3.58
C GLY A 49 11.90 9.27 3.99
N LYS A 50 11.98 8.21 3.18
CA LYS A 50 11.20 6.98 3.38
C LYS A 50 11.41 6.37 4.77
N GLU A 51 12.66 6.25 5.23
CA GLU A 51 12.97 5.65 6.52
C GLU A 51 12.36 6.42 7.70
N TYR A 52 12.42 7.76 7.65
CA TYR A 52 11.81 8.62 8.67
C TYR A 52 10.29 8.45 8.69
N VAL A 53 9.63 8.52 7.53
CA VAL A 53 8.18 8.32 7.42
C VAL A 53 7.75 6.96 7.97
N PHE A 54 8.46 5.89 7.62
CA PHE A 54 8.15 4.54 8.10
C PHE A 54 8.29 4.44 9.62
N LYS A 55 9.34 5.04 10.19
CA LYS A 55 9.60 4.94 11.63
C LYS A 55 8.62 5.77 12.46
N GLU A 56 8.29 6.97 12.00
CA GLU A 56 7.56 7.95 12.82
C GLU A 56 6.05 7.95 12.58
N TYR A 57 5.58 7.55 11.38
CA TYR A 57 4.15 7.64 11.02
C TYR A 57 3.47 6.28 10.82
N ILE A 58 4.22 5.20 10.64
CA ILE A 58 3.66 3.89 10.32
C ILE A 58 3.81 2.96 11.52
N LEU A 59 2.69 2.60 12.14
CA LEU A 59 2.67 1.66 13.27
C LEU A 59 2.78 0.20 12.80
N GLU A 60 2.00 -0.17 11.78
CA GLU A 60 1.91 -1.53 11.27
C GLU A 60 1.55 -1.52 9.78
N ILE A 61 2.12 -2.46 9.01
CA ILE A 61 1.75 -2.72 7.62
C ILE A 61 1.44 -4.20 7.48
N ARG A 62 0.32 -4.52 6.84
CA ARG A 62 -0.06 -5.87 6.44
C ARG A 62 -0.27 -5.93 4.94
N ASN A 63 0.15 -7.04 4.35
CA ASN A 63 -0.16 -7.39 2.97
C ASN A 63 -0.62 -8.85 2.97
N GLU A 64 -1.91 -9.06 2.73
CA GLU A 64 -2.56 -10.34 2.90
C GLU A 64 -3.35 -10.68 1.63
N ALA A 65 -3.23 -11.93 1.16
CA ALA A 65 -4.08 -12.43 0.10
C ALA A 65 -5.44 -12.81 0.68
N LEU A 66 -6.51 -12.23 0.14
CA LEU A 66 -7.87 -12.61 0.48
C LEU A 66 -8.37 -13.66 -0.51
N GLN A 67 -8.91 -14.77 0.00
CA GLN A 67 -9.53 -15.82 -0.80
C GLN A 67 -11.01 -15.92 -0.45
N SER A 68 -11.86 -16.02 -1.46
CA SER A 68 -13.27 -16.31 -1.23
C SER A 68 -13.42 -17.70 -0.62
N THR A 69 -14.13 -17.79 0.50
CA THR A 69 -14.49 -19.06 1.14
C THR A 69 -15.89 -19.53 0.75
N VAL A 70 -16.60 -18.76 -0.07
CA VAL A 70 -17.93 -19.10 -0.60
C VAL A 70 -17.74 -20.03 -1.81
N GLN A 71 -18.23 -21.27 -1.68
CA GLN A 71 -18.32 -22.26 -2.77
C GLN A 71 -19.66 -22.15 -3.49
#